data_AF-S3L9A8-F1
#
_entry.id   AF-S3L9A8-F1
#
_cell.length_a   1.000
_cell.length_b   1.000
_cell.length_c   1.000
_cell.angle_alpha   90.00
_cell.angle_beta   90.00
_cell.angle_gamma   90.00
#
_symmetry.space_group_name_H-M   'P 1'
#
loop_
_entity.id
_entity.type
_entity.pdbx_description
1 polymer ?
#
loop_
_entity_poly.entity_id
_entity_poly.type
_entity_poly.pdbx_seq_one_letter_code
_entity_poly.pdbx_strand_id
1 'polypeptide(L)'
;MSTIVTMTLEEVMNAPLTQEEILNIRQAAAKVPSKQTEYDPECPKQTKEELAQFRPLKEVKPELYAKLHPEWCKPKKTEIHIRVDTDVLEWYKAQGKGYQTKMNAVLRAHAFG
;
A
#
# COMPACT_ATOMS: atom_id res chain seq x y z
N MET A 1 9.41 -25.46 -9.73
CA MET A 1 8.52 -24.98 -8.67
C MET A 1 9.30 -23.96 -7.87
N SER A 2 8.86 -22.69 -7.85
CA SER A 2 9.59 -21.64 -7.13
C SER A 2 9.19 -21.70 -5.65
N THR A 3 10.09 -22.14 -4.80
CA THR A 3 9.88 -22.18 -3.34
C THR A 3 9.90 -20.75 -2.82
N ILE A 4 8.76 -20.23 -2.34
CA ILE A 4 8.74 -18.94 -1.65
C ILE A 4 9.38 -19.17 -0.28
N VAL A 5 10.57 -18.61 -0.08
CA VAL A 5 11.29 -18.67 1.20
C VAL A 5 10.96 -17.40 1.98
N THR A 6 10.38 -17.54 3.16
CA THR A 6 10.19 -16.42 4.10
C THR A 6 11.51 -16.20 4.83
N MET A 7 12.21 -15.11 4.52
CA MET A 7 13.46 -14.71 5.17
C MET A 7 13.27 -13.40 5.92
N THR A 8 14.03 -13.18 6.99
CA THR A 8 14.05 -11.89 7.69
C THR A 8 14.83 -10.84 6.88
N LEU A 9 14.56 -9.54 7.10
CA LEU A 9 15.24 -8.46 6.37
C LEU A 9 16.76 -8.50 6.59
N GLU A 10 17.20 -8.83 7.81
CA GLU A 10 18.62 -8.96 8.17
C GLU A 10 19.30 -10.13 7.45
N GLU A 11 18.60 -11.26 7.28
CA GLU A 11 19.10 -12.41 6.52
C GLU A 11 19.24 -12.10 5.02
N VAL A 12 18.26 -11.38 4.45
CA VAL A 12 18.31 -10.97 3.03
C VAL A 12 19.47 -10.01 2.77
N MET A 13 19.76 -9.10 3.72
CA MET A 13 20.86 -8.15 3.57
C MET A 13 22.25 -8.79 3.71
N ASN A 14 22.36 -9.87 4.49
CA ASN A 14 23.64 -10.53 4.77
C ASN A 14 23.92 -11.76 3.90
N ALA A 15 22.97 -12.20 3.07
CA ALA A 15 23.14 -13.28 2.11
C ALA A 15 23.52 -12.74 0.73
N PRO A 16 24.79 -12.82 0.29
CA PRO A 16 25.11 -12.50 -1.10
C PRO A 16 24.45 -13.52 -2.04
N LEU A 17 23.98 -13.06 -3.21
CA LEU A 17 23.43 -13.95 -4.24
C LEU A 17 24.45 -15.05 -4.60
N THR A 18 23.96 -16.26 -4.76
CA THR A 18 24.77 -17.40 -5.20
C THR A 18 25.24 -17.22 -6.64
N GLN A 19 26.33 -17.90 -7.01
CA GLN A 19 26.89 -17.81 -8.37
C GLN A 19 25.89 -18.27 -9.44
N GLU A 20 25.05 -19.25 -9.13
CA GLU A 20 24.00 -19.76 -10.01
C GLU A 20 22.89 -18.72 -10.24
N GLU A 21 22.45 -18.03 -9.20
CA GLU A 21 21.46 -16.95 -9.31
C GLU A 21 22.00 -15.79 -10.15
N ILE A 22 23.26 -15.40 -9.95
CA ILE A 22 23.92 -14.37 -10.74
C ILE A 22 23.97 -14.76 -12.22
N LEU A 23 24.29 -16.02 -12.51
CA LEU A 23 24.32 -16.54 -13.88
C LEU A 23 22.92 -16.52 -14.51
N ASN A 24 21.90 -16.95 -13.77
CA ASN A 24 20.50 -16.92 -14.21
C ASN A 24 20.03 -15.49 -14.50
N ILE A 25 20.36 -14.52 -13.65
CA ILE A 25 20.03 -13.10 -13.86
C ILE A 25 20.70 -12.58 -15.13
N ARG A 26 21.99 -12.89 -15.35
CA ARG A 26 22.72 -12.46 -16.56
C ARG A 26 22.16 -13.08 -17.83
N GLN A 27 21.81 -14.36 -17.80
CA GLN A 27 21.18 -15.05 -18.93
C GLN A 27 19.78 -14.49 -19.23
N ALA A 28 18.99 -14.18 -18.19
CA ALA A 28 17.70 -13.53 -18.35
C ALA A 28 17.86 -12.12 -18.95
N ALA A 29 18.81 -11.33 -18.45
CA ALA A 29 19.12 -10.00 -18.99
C ALA A 29 19.60 -10.04 -20.45
N ALA A 30 20.29 -11.10 -20.88
CA ALA A 30 20.70 -11.30 -22.26
C ALA A 30 19.54 -11.72 -23.19
N LYS A 31 18.54 -12.42 -22.65
CA LYS A 31 17.33 -12.84 -23.40
C LYS A 31 16.33 -11.71 -23.57
N VAL A 32 16.30 -10.73 -22.67
CA VAL A 32 15.47 -9.53 -22.84
C VAL A 32 16.21 -8.58 -23.79
N PRO A 33 15.71 -8.33 -25.01
CA PRO A 33 16.30 -7.33 -25.89
C PRO A 33 16.05 -5.95 -25.28
N SER A 34 16.99 -5.47 -24.47
CA SER A 34 16.97 -4.10 -23.91
C SER A 34 17.22 -3.02 -24.96
N LYS A 35 17.46 -3.41 -26.22
CA LYS A 35 18.03 -2.53 -27.24
C LYS A 35 17.03 -1.86 -28.17
N GLN A 36 15.73 -2.12 -28.07
CA GLN A 36 14.72 -1.46 -28.91
C GLN A 36 13.41 -1.31 -28.14
N THR A 37 13.37 -0.35 -27.22
CA THR A 37 12.20 0.52 -27.25
C THR A 37 12.35 1.35 -28.53
N GLU A 38 11.73 0.89 -29.62
CA GLU A 38 11.55 1.78 -30.77
C GLU A 38 10.87 3.03 -30.24
N TYR A 39 11.49 4.16 -30.54
CA TYR A 39 11.01 5.47 -30.13
C TYR A 39 9.65 5.69 -30.79
N ASP A 40 8.59 5.46 -30.01
CA ASP A 40 7.23 5.76 -30.41
C ASP A 40 7.09 7.28 -30.52
N PRO A 41 6.85 7.85 -31.72
CA PRO A 41 6.70 9.29 -31.89
C PRO A 41 5.53 9.89 -31.08
N GLU A 42 4.57 9.07 -30.65
CA GLU A 42 3.47 9.48 -29.76
C GLU A 42 3.87 9.51 -28.28
N CYS A 43 5.03 8.96 -27.91
CA CYS A 43 5.57 8.95 -26.55
C CYS A 43 6.92 9.68 -26.48
N PRO A 44 6.92 11.02 -26.61
CA PRO A 44 8.15 11.81 -26.58
C PRO A 44 8.90 11.59 -25.27
N LYS A 45 10.24 11.53 -25.35
CA LYS A 45 11.10 11.44 -24.16
C LYS A 45 10.87 12.68 -23.32
N GLN A 46 10.20 12.51 -22.19
CA GLN A 46 9.94 13.60 -21.28
C GLN A 46 11.26 14.24 -20.82
N THR A 47 11.32 15.56 -20.92
CA THR A 47 12.53 16.31 -20.52
C THR A 47 12.68 16.29 -18.99
N LYS A 48 13.93 16.38 -18.51
CA LYS A 48 14.21 16.38 -17.05
C LYS A 48 13.50 17.52 -16.32
N GLU A 49 13.25 18.63 -17.02
CA GLU A 49 12.58 19.81 -16.50
C GLU A 49 11.09 19.57 -16.29
N GLU A 50 10.42 18.88 -17.23
CA GLU A 50 9.02 18.49 -17.11
C GLU A 50 8.82 17.43 -16.02
N LEU A 51 9.77 16.49 -15.90
CA LEU A 51 9.74 15.47 -14.84
C LEU A 51 9.81 16.09 -13.43
N ALA A 52 10.58 17.18 -13.28
CA ALA A 52 10.70 17.89 -12.01
C ALA A 52 9.42 18.65 -11.62
N GLN A 53 8.53 18.91 -12.57
CA GLN A 53 7.25 19.57 -12.32
C GLN A 53 6.17 18.61 -11.84
N PHE A 54 6.36 17.30 -11.95
CA PHE A 54 5.42 16.33 -11.42
C PHE A 54 5.39 16.39 -9.90
N ARG A 55 4.28 16.91 -9.38
CA ARG A 55 3.93 16.86 -7.96
C ARG A 55 2.88 15.77 -7.75
N PRO A 56 2.88 15.10 -6.59
CA PRO A 56 1.88 14.09 -6.29
C PRO A 56 0.47 14.69 -6.36
N LEU A 57 -0.49 13.93 -6.91
CA LEU A 57 -1.87 14.38 -7.12
C LEU A 57 -2.52 14.90 -5.83
N LYS A 58 -2.11 14.36 -4.69
CA LYS A 58 -2.51 14.78 -3.34
C LYS A 58 -2.22 16.26 -3.05
N GLU A 59 -1.14 16.81 -3.60
CA GLU A 59 -0.72 18.20 -3.41
C GLU A 59 -1.34 19.15 -4.44
N VAL A 60 -1.46 18.70 -5.69
CA VAL A 60 -1.94 19.55 -6.80
C VAL A 60 -3.47 19.68 -6.80
N LYS A 61 -4.19 18.59 -6.51
CA LYS A 61 -5.66 18.54 -6.50
C LYS A 61 -6.16 17.64 -5.36
N PRO A 62 -6.11 18.12 -4.10
CA PRO A 62 -6.54 17.35 -2.93
C PRO A 62 -8.01 16.91 -3.00
N GLU A 63 -8.89 17.72 -3.60
CA GLU A 63 -10.31 17.39 -3.76
C GLU A 63 -10.54 16.21 -4.71
N LEU A 64 -9.81 16.16 -5.83
CA LEU A 64 -9.88 15.06 -6.79
C LEU A 64 -9.31 13.78 -6.18
N TYR A 65 -8.21 13.91 -5.45
CA TYR A 65 -7.57 12.81 -4.74
C TYR A 65 -8.51 12.17 -3.70
N ALA A 66 -9.25 12.99 -2.93
CA ALA A 66 -10.24 12.52 -1.97
C ALA A 66 -11.45 11.81 -2.62
N LYS A 67 -11.86 12.25 -3.82
CA LYS A 67 -12.91 11.58 -4.61
C LYS A 67 -12.44 10.27 -5.26
N LEU A 68 -11.18 10.20 -5.67
CA LEU A 68 -10.60 9.04 -6.34
C LEU A 68 -10.22 7.92 -5.36
N HIS A 69 -9.84 8.28 -4.13
CA HIS A 69 -9.47 7.36 -3.06
C HIS A 69 -10.28 7.59 -1.77
N PRO A 70 -11.61 7.41 -1.80
CA PRO A 70 -12.44 7.51 -0.60
C PRO A 70 -12.00 6.53 0.49
N GLU A 71 -11.41 5.39 0.11
CA GLU A 71 -10.88 4.37 1.01
C GLU A 71 -9.65 4.83 1.83
N TRP A 72 -8.93 5.86 1.37
CA TRP A 72 -7.75 6.43 2.06
C TRP A 72 -8.11 7.62 2.95
N CYS A 73 -9.26 8.26 2.73
CA CYS A 73 -9.82 9.30 3.59
C CYS A 73 -10.62 8.70 4.76
N LYS A 74 -9.96 7.93 5.63
CA LYS A 74 -10.60 7.47 6.87
C LYS A 74 -10.75 8.66 7.83
N PRO A 75 -11.92 8.87 8.45
CA PRO A 75 -12.10 9.91 9.45
C PRO A 75 -11.11 9.68 10.61
N LYS A 76 -10.51 10.77 11.10
CA LYS A 76 -9.60 10.72 12.25
C LYS A 76 -10.35 10.12 13.45
N LYS A 77 -9.73 9.14 14.11
CA LYS A 77 -10.24 8.55 15.34
C LYS A 77 -9.63 9.29 16.52
N THR A 78 -10.47 9.72 17.45
CA THR A 78 -10.04 10.33 18.72
C THR A 78 -10.16 9.27 19.81
N GLU A 79 -9.11 9.08 20.60
CA GLU A 79 -9.17 8.23 21.78
C GLU A 79 -9.87 8.97 22.90
N ILE A 80 -10.91 8.35 23.47
CA ILE A 80 -11.71 8.89 24.57
C ILE A 80 -11.92 7.81 25.63
N HIS A 81 -12.02 8.24 26.88
CA HIS A 81 -12.38 7.35 27.99
C HIS A 81 -13.89 7.42 28.23
N ILE A 82 -14.60 6.32 27.99
CA ILE A 82 -16.05 6.18 28.22
C ILE A 82 -16.32 4.92 29.05
N ARG A 83 -17.36 4.96 29.90
CA ARG A 83 -17.85 3.76 30.60
C ARG A 83 -18.93 3.11 29.75
N VAL A 84 -18.82 1.79 29.57
CA VAL A 84 -19.77 0.96 28.83
C VAL A 84 -20.18 -0.19 29.75
N ASP A 85 -21.44 -0.62 29.67
CA ASP A 85 -21.93 -1.76 30.44
C ASP A 85 -21.13 -3.03 30.10
N THR A 86 -20.98 -3.89 31.12
CA THR A 86 -20.04 -5.04 31.03
C THR A 86 -20.55 -6.11 30.08
N ASP A 87 -21.86 -6.36 30.07
CA ASP A 87 -22.54 -7.28 29.18
C ASP A 87 -22.40 -6.87 27.70
N VAL A 88 -22.56 -5.58 27.40
CA VAL A 88 -22.37 -5.04 26.05
C VAL A 88 -20.92 -5.21 25.60
N LEU A 89 -19.96 -4.89 26.49
CA LEU A 89 -18.55 -5.03 26.17
C LEU A 89 -18.14 -6.49 25.93
N GLU A 90 -18.64 -7.42 26.75
CA GLU A 90 -18.39 -8.85 26.59
C GLU A 90 -18.97 -9.39 25.28
N TRP A 91 -20.21 -8.99 24.94
CA TRP A 91 -20.84 -9.37 23.68
C TRP A 91 -20.02 -8.93 22.47
N TYR A 92 -19.52 -7.69 22.46
CA TYR A 92 -18.66 -7.20 21.38
C TYR A 92 -17.31 -7.92 21.34
N LYS A 93 -16.67 -8.17 22.49
CA LYS A 93 -15.40 -8.91 22.57
C LYS A 93 -15.54 -10.34 22.06
N ALA A 94 -16.68 -11.00 22.32
CA ALA A 94 -16.96 -12.35 21.83
C ALA A 94 -16.96 -12.44 20.29
N GLN A 95 -17.14 -11.32 19.58
CA GLN A 95 -17.08 -11.28 18.11
C GLN A 95 -15.65 -11.26 17.54
N GLY A 96 -14.62 -11.31 18.39
CA GLY A 96 -13.22 -11.43 18.00
C GLY A 96 -12.52 -10.11 17.69
N LYS A 97 -11.43 -10.19 16.92
CA LYS A 97 -10.56 -9.06 16.60
C LYS A 97 -11.34 -7.97 15.86
N GLY A 98 -11.20 -6.72 16.33
CA GLY A 98 -11.87 -5.56 15.72
C GLY A 98 -13.20 -5.17 16.35
N TYR A 99 -13.55 -5.70 17.53
CA TYR A 99 -14.77 -5.34 18.26
C TYR A 99 -14.97 -3.83 18.43
N GLN A 100 -13.91 -3.06 18.69
CA GLN A 100 -13.97 -1.59 18.77
C GLN A 100 -14.36 -0.93 17.45
N THR A 101 -13.98 -1.51 16.31
CA THR A 101 -14.36 -0.99 14.99
C THR A 101 -15.83 -1.23 14.72
N LYS A 102 -16.37 -2.37 15.14
CA LYS A 102 -17.82 -2.65 15.08
C LYS A 102 -18.61 -1.73 15.99
N MET A 103 -18.14 -1.52 17.23
CA MET A 103 -18.75 -0.57 18.16
C MET A 103 -18.79 0.84 17.58
N ASN A 104 -17.69 1.30 16.98
CA ASN A 104 -17.64 2.59 16.29
C ASN A 104 -18.58 2.64 15.06
N ALA A 105 -18.77 1.55 14.33
CA ALA A 105 -19.70 1.50 13.21
C ALA A 105 -21.16 1.69 13.68
N VAL A 106 -21.55 1.06 14.79
CA VAL A 106 -22.89 1.24 15.39
C VAL A 106 -23.09 2.67 15.88
N LEU A 107 -22.09 3.25 16.55
CA LEU A 107 -22.16 4.66 16.97
C LEU A 107 -22.33 5.60 15.78
N ARG A 108 -21.64 5.35 14.66
CA ARG A 108 -21.82 6.15 13.44
C ARG A 108 -23.18 5.95 12.80
N ALA A 109 -23.69 4.73 12.76
CA ALA A 109 -25.01 4.43 12.22
C ALA A 109 -26.12 5.09 13.05
N HIS A 110 -25.96 5.18 14.38
CA HIS A 110 -26.93 5.86 15.25
C HIS A 110 -26.79 7.40 15.21
N ALA A 111 -25.56 7.93 15.08
CA ALA A 111 -25.34 9.38 15.11
C ALA A 111 -25.55 10.07 13.75
N PHE A 112 -25.32 9.36 12.64
CA PHE A 112 -25.34 9.92 11.28
C PHE A 112 -26.27 9.16 10.31
N GLY A 113 -26.94 8.10 10.76
CA GLY A 113 -27.97 7.38 10.01
C GLY A 113 -29.35 7.83 10.42
#